data_AF-A0A4Q2XG85-F1
#
_entry.id   AF-A0A4Q2XG85-F1
#
_cell.length_a   1.000
_cell.length_b   1.000
_cell.length_c   1.000
_cell.angle_alpha   90.00
_cell.angle_beta   90.00
_cell.angle_gamma   90.00
#
_symmetry.space_group_name_H-M   'P 1'
#
loop_
_entity.id
_entity.type
_entity.pdbx_description
1 polymer ?
#
loop_
_entity_poly.entity_id
_entity_poly.type
_entity_poly.pdbx_seq_one_letter_code
_entity_poly.pdbx_strand_id
1 'polypeptide(L)'
;MSIKKWIARMIYGASGGLSPLELGLVQSVRRILDSSEGPVMDRQIEMIYLVQRGHGNRMTTLHFDGPPPLFEDTRENLCFAKISYRLGGEKYRTSLFLHRGRLSSLETNKPLSRKALRAVPDSPDASFVFKLQGGLGESLDQEEHVDPL
;
A
#
# COMPACT_ATOMS: atom_id res chain seq x y z
N MET A 1 12.81 -20.39 10.68
CA MET A 1 13.05 -19.33 9.68
C MET A 1 14.13 -19.81 8.71
N SER A 2 13.86 -19.88 7.40
CA SER A 2 14.80 -20.44 6.42
C SER A 2 15.94 -19.46 6.08
N ILE A 3 17.17 -19.95 5.97
CA ILE A 3 18.39 -19.20 5.59
C ILE A 3 18.17 -18.37 4.30
N LYS A 4 17.41 -18.91 3.34
CA LYS A 4 17.08 -18.21 2.09
C LYS A 4 16.28 -16.92 2.32
N LYS A 5 15.32 -16.95 3.26
CA LYS A 5 14.53 -15.76 3.66
C LYS A 5 15.40 -14.71 4.36
N TRP A 6 16.44 -15.14 5.08
CA TRP A 6 17.36 -14.24 5.77
C TRP A 6 18.33 -13.54 4.79
N ILE A 7 18.86 -14.28 3.82
CA ILE A 7 19.74 -13.75 2.76
C ILE A 7 18.99 -12.74 1.88
N ALA A 8 17.74 -13.02 1.49
CA ALA A 8 16.92 -12.07 0.73
C ALA A 8 16.68 -10.74 1.48
N ARG A 9 16.56 -10.78 2.81
CA ARG A 9 16.41 -9.57 3.65
C ARG A 9 17.67 -8.71 3.66
N MET A 10 18.85 -9.32 3.70
CA MET A 10 20.12 -8.60 3.67
C MET A 10 20.46 -8.03 2.29
N ILE A 11 20.26 -8.79 1.21
CA ILE A 11 20.66 -8.38 -0.14
C ILE A 11 19.75 -7.27 -0.69
N TYR A 12 18.45 -7.35 -0.44
CA TYR A 12 17.47 -6.45 -1.07
C TYR A 12 16.95 -5.33 -0.15
N GLY A 13 17.55 -5.14 1.04
CA GLY A 13 17.09 -4.13 2.01
C GLY A 13 15.65 -4.38 2.48
N ALA A 14 15.21 -5.64 2.52
CA ALA A 14 13.82 -6.01 2.75
C ALA A 14 13.52 -6.28 4.24
N SER A 15 12.32 -5.92 4.70
CA SER A 15 11.85 -6.19 6.07
C SER A 15 10.87 -7.36 6.11
N GLY A 16 10.71 -7.96 7.29
CA GLY A 16 9.81 -9.11 7.51
C GLY A 16 8.39 -8.69 7.83
N GLY A 17 7.86 -7.68 7.14
CA GLY A 17 6.53 -7.14 7.39
C GLY A 17 6.42 -5.63 7.18
N LEU A 18 5.19 -5.15 7.33
CA LEU A 18 4.82 -3.74 7.25
C LEU A 18 5.40 -2.96 8.44
N SER A 19 5.76 -1.72 8.18
CA SER A 19 6.09 -0.73 9.22
C SER A 19 4.82 -0.22 9.92
N PRO A 20 4.92 0.41 11.10
CA PRO A 20 3.75 0.96 11.80
C PRO A 20 2.86 1.86 10.94
N LEU A 21 3.48 2.73 10.13
CA LEU A 21 2.73 3.60 9.22
C LEU A 21 1.97 2.77 8.17
N GLU A 22 2.67 1.88 7.47
CA GLU A 22 2.08 1.05 6.40
C GLU A 22 0.96 0.16 6.94
N LEU A 23 1.16 -0.46 8.09
CA LEU A 23 0.13 -1.26 8.75
C LEU A 23 -1.08 -0.40 9.11
N GLY A 24 -0.87 0.80 9.66
CA GLY A 24 -1.95 1.74 9.96
C GLY A 24 -2.74 2.16 8.71
N LEU A 25 -2.07 2.34 7.58
CA LEU A 25 -2.73 2.64 6.30
C LEU A 25 -3.58 1.46 5.81
N VAL A 26 -3.03 0.23 5.81
CA VAL A 26 -3.80 -0.96 5.39
C VAL A 26 -4.97 -1.21 6.35
N GLN A 27 -4.77 -1.07 7.66
CA GLN A 27 -5.83 -1.22 8.66
C GLN A 27 -6.94 -0.16 8.50
N SER A 28 -6.59 1.04 8.05
CA SER A 28 -7.58 2.09 7.76
C SER A 28 -8.49 1.66 6.60
N VAL A 29 -7.94 1.02 5.57
CA VAL A 29 -8.72 0.42 4.47
C VAL A 29 -9.52 -0.79 4.96
N ARG A 30 -8.96 -1.62 5.83
CA ARG A 30 -9.66 -2.79 6.39
C ARG A 30 -10.96 -2.42 7.15
N ARG A 31 -10.96 -1.31 7.91
CA ARG A 31 -12.12 -0.90 8.74
C ARG A 31 -13.35 -0.50 7.93
N ILE A 32 -13.18 -0.23 6.64
CA ILE A 32 -14.20 0.29 5.74
C ILE A 32 -14.62 -0.73 4.69
N LEU A 33 -13.92 -1.87 4.62
CA LEU A 33 -14.35 -3.03 3.83
C LEU A 33 -15.59 -3.67 4.47
N ASP A 34 -16.41 -4.29 3.63
CA ASP A 34 -17.54 -5.07 4.09
C ASP A 34 -17.13 -6.36 4.82
N SER A 35 -18.13 -7.09 5.33
CA SER A 35 -17.92 -8.33 6.07
C SER A 35 -17.30 -9.47 5.24
N SER A 36 -17.43 -9.43 3.92
CA SER A 36 -16.88 -10.45 3.00
C SER A 36 -15.42 -10.19 2.63
N GLU A 37 -15.06 -8.93 2.36
CA GLU A 37 -13.71 -8.54 1.93
C GLU A 37 -12.75 -8.35 3.11
N GLY A 38 -13.27 -7.98 4.27
CA GLY A 38 -12.49 -7.78 5.49
C GLY A 38 -11.59 -8.97 5.85
N PRO A 39 -12.14 -10.18 6.01
CA PRO A 39 -11.35 -11.38 6.32
C PRO A 39 -10.27 -11.70 5.27
N VAL A 40 -10.52 -11.38 3.99
CA VAL A 40 -9.52 -11.54 2.93
C VAL A 40 -8.33 -10.64 3.20
N MET A 41 -8.57 -9.34 3.43
CA MET A 41 -7.51 -8.37 3.76
C MET A 41 -6.71 -8.80 5.00
N ASP A 42 -7.39 -9.20 6.08
CA ASP A 42 -6.75 -9.64 7.32
C ASP A 42 -5.80 -10.82 7.05
N ARG A 43 -6.27 -11.82 6.30
CA ARG A 43 -5.47 -13.00 6.00
C ARG A 43 -4.30 -12.70 5.05
N GLN A 44 -4.49 -11.82 4.08
CA GLN A 44 -3.38 -11.38 3.23
C GLN A 44 -2.29 -10.70 4.07
N ILE A 45 -2.65 -9.79 4.99
CA ILE A 45 -1.70 -9.09 5.87
C ILE A 45 -0.87 -10.09 6.69
N GLU A 46 -1.53 -11.09 7.29
CA GLU A 46 -0.87 -12.15 8.06
C GLU A 46 0.14 -12.97 7.24
N MET A 47 -0.12 -13.13 5.94
CA MET A 47 0.72 -13.91 5.04
C MET A 47 1.90 -13.11 4.47
N ILE A 48 1.99 -11.79 4.69
CA ILE A 48 3.12 -10.97 4.23
C ILE A 48 4.40 -11.42 4.96
N TYR A 49 5.34 -12.03 4.22
CA TYR A 49 6.63 -12.46 4.80
C TYR A 49 7.78 -11.52 4.47
N LEU A 50 7.65 -10.74 3.40
CA LEU A 50 8.70 -9.87 2.91
C LEU A 50 8.10 -8.59 2.36
N VAL A 51 8.72 -7.47 2.74
CA VAL A 51 8.38 -6.14 2.28
C VAL A 51 9.64 -5.48 1.73
N GLN A 52 9.59 -5.04 0.48
CA GLN A 52 10.66 -4.31 -0.18
C GLN A 52 10.25 -2.85 -0.31
N ARG A 53 11.15 -1.92 0.02
CA ARG A 53 10.91 -0.49 -0.12
C ARG A 53 11.85 0.10 -1.15
N GLY A 54 11.29 0.64 -2.23
CA GLY A 54 12.00 1.25 -3.34
C GLY A 54 11.82 2.77 -3.39
N HIS A 55 12.57 3.42 -4.28
CA HIS A 55 12.39 4.84 -4.64
C HIS A 55 12.32 5.80 -3.42
N GLY A 56 13.25 5.67 -2.47
CA GLY A 56 13.25 6.51 -1.25
C GLY A 56 12.07 6.25 -0.32
N ASN A 57 11.60 4.99 -0.24
CA ASN A 57 10.39 4.58 0.48
C ASN A 57 9.10 5.18 -0.09
N ARG A 58 9.11 5.58 -1.36
CA ARG A 58 7.90 5.99 -2.07
C ARG A 58 7.04 4.77 -2.45
N MET A 59 7.67 3.62 -2.68
CA MET A 59 7.00 2.39 -3.06
C MET A 59 7.34 1.27 -2.08
N THR A 60 6.31 0.57 -1.62
CA THR A 60 6.41 -0.61 -0.76
C THR A 60 5.77 -1.79 -1.48
N THR A 61 6.55 -2.81 -1.83
CA THR A 61 6.08 -4.03 -2.50
C THR A 61 5.98 -5.17 -1.50
N LEU A 62 4.89 -5.94 -1.58
CA LEU A 62 4.54 -7.00 -0.63
C LEU A 62 4.71 -8.38 -1.28
N HIS A 63 5.21 -9.34 -0.49
CA HIS A 63 5.34 -10.73 -0.89
C HIS A 63 4.76 -11.67 0.17
N PHE A 64 4.08 -12.73 -0.27
CA PHE A 64 3.31 -13.64 0.59
C PHE A 64 3.94 -15.02 0.74
N ASP A 65 3.78 -15.62 1.93
CA ASP A 65 4.23 -16.99 2.21
C ASP A 65 3.20 -17.99 1.67
N GLY A 66 3.28 -18.27 0.37
CA GLY A 66 2.30 -19.10 -0.34
C GLY A 66 1.16 -18.30 -0.97
N PRO A 67 0.15 -18.98 -1.56
CA PRO A 67 -0.94 -18.32 -2.26
C PRO A 67 -1.93 -17.69 -1.26
N PRO A 68 -2.08 -16.35 -1.22
CA PRO A 68 -3.04 -15.70 -0.35
C PRO A 68 -4.48 -15.89 -0.84
N PRO A 69 -5.50 -15.78 0.04
CA PRO A 69 -6.89 -15.63 -0.42
C PRO A 69 -7.02 -14.36 -1.27
N LEU A 70 -7.92 -14.35 -2.25
CA LEU A 70 -8.03 -13.27 -3.23
C LEU A 70 -9.30 -12.44 -3.00
N PHE A 71 -9.23 -11.15 -3.31
CA PHE A 71 -10.43 -10.34 -3.54
C PHE A 71 -11.14 -10.81 -4.83
N GLU A 72 -12.45 -10.60 -4.91
CA GLU A 72 -13.24 -10.98 -6.09
C GLU A 72 -12.76 -10.28 -7.37
N ASP A 73 -12.36 -9.00 -7.23
CA ASP A 73 -11.78 -8.25 -8.33
C ASP A 73 -10.34 -8.69 -8.62
N THR A 74 -10.16 -9.35 -9.75
CA THR A 74 -8.89 -9.96 -10.18
C THR A 74 -8.21 -9.22 -11.33
N ARG A 75 -8.55 -7.94 -11.55
CA ARG A 75 -7.82 -7.10 -12.52
C ARG A 75 -6.32 -7.06 -12.21
N GLU A 76 -5.52 -6.92 -13.27
CA GLU A 76 -4.06 -7.04 -13.17
C GLU A 76 -3.42 -5.92 -12.36
N ASN A 77 -3.86 -4.67 -12.52
CA ASN A 77 -3.40 -3.55 -11.70
C ASN A 77 -4.60 -2.71 -11.29
N LEU A 78 -5.07 -2.91 -10.07
CA LEU A 78 -6.22 -2.21 -9.52
C LEU A 78 -5.77 -1.28 -8.40
N CYS A 79 -5.98 0.02 -8.57
CA CYS A 79 -5.91 0.96 -7.45
C CYS A 79 -7.12 0.72 -6.53
N PHE A 80 -6.89 0.01 -5.43
CA PHE A 80 -7.93 -0.45 -4.52
C PHE A 80 -8.39 0.64 -3.56
N ALA A 81 -7.46 1.47 -3.09
CA ALA A 81 -7.77 2.59 -2.22
C ALA A 81 -6.75 3.72 -2.39
N LYS A 82 -7.17 4.95 -2.11
CA LYS A 82 -6.29 6.13 -2.00
C LYS A 82 -6.51 6.78 -0.65
N ILE A 83 -5.43 6.92 0.12
CA ILE A 83 -5.44 7.40 1.50
C ILE A 83 -4.67 8.72 1.55
N SER A 84 -5.31 9.78 2.04
CA SER A 84 -4.63 11.04 2.35
C SER A 84 -4.37 11.11 3.86
N TYR A 85 -3.18 11.55 4.27
CA TYR A 85 -2.84 11.68 5.69
C TYR A 85 -1.79 12.77 5.90
N ARG A 86 -1.56 13.15 7.16
CA ARG A 86 -0.52 14.10 7.54
C ARG A 86 0.52 13.45 8.45
N LEU A 87 1.80 13.78 8.24
CA LEU A 87 2.90 13.43 9.13
C LEU A 87 3.82 14.63 9.28
N GLY A 88 4.07 15.06 10.53
CA GLY A 88 4.97 16.18 10.81
C GLY A 88 4.58 17.48 10.10
N GLY A 89 3.28 17.75 9.98
CA GLY A 89 2.74 18.94 9.29
C GLY A 89 2.66 18.81 7.76
N GLU A 90 3.26 17.79 7.16
CA GLU A 90 3.20 17.57 5.72
C GLU A 90 2.05 16.63 5.32
N LYS A 91 1.40 16.93 4.18
CA LYS A 91 0.38 16.06 3.58
C LYS A 91 1.02 15.00 2.69
N TYR A 92 0.55 13.77 2.81
CA TYR A 92 0.91 12.62 1.98
C TYR A 92 -0.35 11.98 1.38
N ARG A 93 -0.15 11.29 0.26
CA ARG A 93 -1.17 10.44 -0.36
C ARG A 93 -0.54 9.10 -0.68
N THR A 94 -1.16 8.02 -0.22
CA THR A 94 -0.73 6.65 -0.53
C THR A 94 -1.86 5.87 -1.18
N SER A 95 -1.55 5.25 -2.31
CA SER A 95 -2.43 4.33 -3.01
C SER A 95 -2.12 2.90 -2.59
N LEU A 96 -3.14 2.09 -2.31
CA LEU A 96 -3.01 0.63 -2.21
C LEU A 96 -3.38 0.01 -3.54
N PHE A 97 -2.55 -0.88 -4.04
CA PHE A 97 -2.79 -1.59 -5.29
C PHE A 97 -3.01 -3.08 -5.05
N LEU A 98 -3.96 -3.65 -5.78
CA LEU A 98 -4.10 -5.08 -5.99
C LEU A 98 -3.52 -5.48 -7.34
N HIS A 99 -2.94 -6.68 -7.38
CA HIS A 99 -2.60 -7.39 -8.61
C HIS A 99 -3.24 -8.78 -8.59
N ARG A 100 -4.23 -8.98 -9.47
CA ARG A 100 -5.00 -10.24 -9.55
C ARG A 100 -5.64 -10.64 -8.22
N GLY A 101 -6.28 -9.67 -7.55
CA GLY A 101 -6.94 -9.86 -6.26
C GLY A 101 -5.98 -9.98 -5.06
N ARG A 102 -4.68 -9.71 -5.23
CA ARG A 102 -3.66 -9.77 -4.18
C ARG A 102 -3.13 -8.38 -3.86
N LEU A 103 -3.00 -8.03 -2.59
CA LEU A 103 -2.34 -6.79 -2.17
C LEU A 103 -0.89 -6.81 -2.66
N SER A 104 -0.56 -5.84 -3.52
CA SER A 104 0.70 -5.85 -4.27
C SER A 104 1.64 -4.78 -3.76
N SER A 105 1.16 -3.54 -3.70
CA SER A 105 1.99 -2.40 -3.33
C SER A 105 1.22 -1.32 -2.55
N LEU A 106 1.99 -0.54 -1.80
CA LEU A 106 1.61 0.77 -1.31
C LEU A 106 2.52 1.80 -2.01
N GLU A 107 1.90 2.80 -2.63
CA GLU A 107 2.62 3.81 -3.40
C GLU A 107 2.26 5.21 -2.92
N THR A 108 3.26 5.89 -2.36
CA THR A 108 3.13 7.24 -1.82
C THR A 108 3.47 8.26 -2.91
N ASN A 109 2.85 9.43 -2.86
CA ASN A 109 3.09 10.50 -3.83
C ASN A 109 4.50 11.11 -3.72
N LYS A 110 5.17 10.99 -2.56
CA LYS A 110 6.52 11.49 -2.32
C LYS A 110 7.32 10.54 -1.39
N PRO A 111 8.66 10.64 -1.37
CA PRO A 111 9.50 9.82 -0.50
C PRO A 111 9.14 9.92 0.99
N LEU A 112 9.32 8.82 1.72
CA LEU A 112 9.10 8.75 3.16
C LEU A 112 10.44 8.61 3.89
N SER A 113 10.67 9.44 4.90
CA SER A 113 11.84 9.27 5.76
C SER A 113 11.73 7.99 6.60
N ARG A 114 12.86 7.44 7.06
CA ARG A 114 12.86 6.29 7.99
C ARG A 114 12.11 6.58 9.29
N LYS A 115 12.09 7.85 9.73
CA LYS A 115 11.32 8.30 10.90
C LYS A 115 9.82 8.24 10.62
N ALA A 116 9.39 8.68 9.43
CA ALA A 116 7.99 8.63 9.01
C ALA A 116 7.44 7.20 8.98
N LEU A 117 8.21 6.21 8.49
CA LEU A 117 7.78 4.80 8.50
C LEU A 117 7.48 4.25 9.90
N ARG A 118 8.14 4.78 10.93
CA ARG A 118 7.95 4.36 12.33
C ARG A 118 6.82 5.12 13.04
N ALA A 119 6.26 6.15 12.40
CA ALA A 119 5.18 6.91 12.98
C ALA A 119 3.87 6.11 12.95
N VAL A 120 3.04 6.32 13.97
CA VAL A 120 1.61 5.98 13.90
C VAL A 120 0.93 7.24 13.37
N PRO A 121 0.04 7.16 12.36
CA PRO A 121 -0.68 8.33 11.90
C PRO A 121 -1.53 8.93 13.05
N ASP A 122 -1.18 10.14 13.51
CA ASP A 122 -1.71 10.82 14.71
C ASP A 122 -3.23 11.04 14.68
N SER A 123 -3.76 11.20 13.48
CA SER A 123 -5.15 11.04 13.12
C SER A 123 -5.12 10.99 11.61
N PRO A 124 -5.47 9.86 10.97
CA PRO A 124 -5.77 9.95 9.57
C PRO A 124 -6.98 10.89 9.46
N ASP A 125 -6.74 12.17 9.17
CA ASP A 125 -7.64 13.01 8.35
C ASP A 125 -7.70 12.37 6.95
N ALA A 126 -8.01 11.08 6.93
CA ALA A 126 -8.31 10.32 5.76
C ALA A 126 -9.63 10.87 5.27
N SER A 127 -9.53 11.92 4.48
CA SER A 127 -10.42 12.09 3.36
C SER A 127 -10.21 10.86 2.49
N PHE A 128 -10.95 9.80 2.83
CA PHE A 128 -11.02 8.57 2.07
C PHE A 128 -11.74 8.93 0.76
N VAL A 129 -10.98 9.10 -0.32
CA VAL A 129 -11.59 9.14 -1.64
C VAL A 129 -11.71 7.70 -2.10
N PHE A 130 -12.79 7.07 -1.68
CA PHE A 130 -13.25 5.83 -2.30
C PHE A 130 -13.69 6.13 -3.73
N LYS A 131 -13.04 5.49 -4.70
CA LYS A 131 -13.79 4.92 -5.80
C LYS A 131 -13.45 3.44 -5.83
N LEU A 132 -14.36 2.61 -5.31
CA LEU A 132 -14.57 1.25 -5.80
C LEU A 132 -14.87 1.39 -7.31
N GLN A 133 -13.84 1.48 -8.17
CA GLN A 133 -14.06 1.57 -9.61
C GLN A 133 -14.43 0.20 -10.15
N GLY A 134 -15.68 -0.21 -9.95
CA GLY A 134 -16.39 -0.94 -10.97
C GLY A 134 -16.67 0.01 -12.13
N GLY A 135 -15.92 -0.13 -13.23
CA GLY A 135 -16.20 0.54 -14.50
C GLY A 135 -15.40 1.82 -14.80
N LEU A 136 -14.66 1.75 -15.92
CA LEU A 136 -14.09 2.81 -16.76
C LEU A 136 -13.02 3.76 -16.19
N GLY A 137 -11.83 3.65 -16.80
CA GLY A 137 -11.14 4.72 -17.57
C GLY A 137 -11.09 6.15 -17.04
N GLU A 138 -9.91 6.76 -17.20
CA GLU A 138 -9.67 8.21 -17.21
C GLU A 138 -9.67 8.92 -15.85
N SER A 139 -8.46 9.10 -15.29
CA SER A 139 -8.00 10.39 -14.72
C SER A 139 -6.60 10.22 -14.11
N LEU A 140 -5.64 9.76 -14.90
CA LEU A 140 -4.22 10.03 -14.72
C LEU A 140 -3.77 10.63 -16.07
N ASP A 141 -3.07 11.76 -16.01
CA ASP A 141 -2.54 12.60 -17.10
C ASP A 141 -3.37 13.79 -17.61
N GLN A 142 -3.78 14.70 -16.71
CA GLN A 142 -4.00 16.12 -17.09
C GLN A 142 -3.27 17.15 -16.20
N GLU A 143 -2.27 16.76 -15.42
CA GLU A 143 -1.43 17.72 -14.68
C GLU A 143 0.06 17.52 -14.95
N GLU A 144 0.47 17.52 -16.22
CA GLU A 144 1.86 17.83 -16.60
C GLU A 144 1.93 18.30 -18.06
N HIS A 145 1.63 19.58 -18.29
CA HIS A 145 2.26 20.45 -19.30
C HIS A 145 1.62 21.84 -19.22
N VAL A 146 2.17 22.68 -18.35
CA VAL A 146 2.14 24.13 -18.60
C VAL A 146 3.55 24.46 -19.08
N ASP A 147 3.76 24.40 -20.39
CA ASP A 147 4.95 24.98 -20.99
C ASP A 147 4.86 26.51 -20.85
N PRO A 148 5.91 27.18 -20.36
CA PRO A 148 5.95 28.64 -20.37
C PRO A 148 6.42 29.13 -21.73
N LEU A 149 5.55 29.83 -22.46
CA LEU A 149 5.93 30.85 -23.44
C LEU A 149 5.06 32.09 -23.26
#